data_AF-A0A0F8Z5A9-F1
#
_entry.id   AF-A0A0F8Z5A9-F1
#
_cell.length_a   1.000
_cell.length_b   1.000
_cell.length_c   1.000
_cell.angle_alpha   90.00
_cell.angle_beta   90.00
_cell.angle_gamma   90.00
#
_symmetry.space_group_name_H-M   'P 1'
#
loop_
_entity.id
_entity.type
_entity.pdbx_description
1 polymer ?
#
loop_
_entity_poly.entity_id
_entity_poly.type
_entity_poly.pdbx_seq_one_letter_code
_entity_poly.pdbx_strand_id
1 'polypeptide(L)'
;MARIIQAQDLGARPSLRSGRRVVSDQSGQIKAQGLQNLAQTVSDIAEGMRAREDKLTYASAKSGFLTADLDARKVVEENDEYELWEEKYREKVKVALEAAMTKIKSKSDRKLFEMDNRLAIERGTLEIRAAARRREIDHKRANLDSDLETARGNALAADPGTRSDVLGNALDNIESARAEGIISDEDAAQRGRAFTVDVVEGSLVTMDPESRIAALKDPQGQAKQFLHADVRAKMLRTAEKENKATRIKADSQSAVDGIMEKNPEDRGGALVAARKISDPDVR
;
A
#
# COMPACT_ATOMS: atom_id res chain seq x y z
N MET A 1 -34.84 37.89 -22.94
CA MET A 1 -33.42 37.81 -23.34
C MET A 1 -32.62 37.31 -22.16
N ALA A 2 -32.12 36.07 -22.21
CA ALA A 2 -31.36 35.45 -21.12
C ALA A 2 -29.90 35.94 -21.17
N ARG A 3 -29.37 36.45 -20.04
CA ARG A 3 -27.97 36.85 -19.90
C ARG A 3 -27.07 35.60 -19.91
N ILE A 4 -26.01 35.66 -20.71
CA ILE A 4 -24.94 34.67 -20.70
C ILE A 4 -24.09 34.91 -19.44
N ILE A 5 -23.95 33.89 -18.60
CA ILE A 5 -23.09 33.90 -17.41
C ILE A 5 -21.65 34.13 -17.88
N GLN A 6 -21.03 35.22 -17.44
CA GLN A 6 -19.65 35.53 -17.81
C GLN A 6 -18.68 34.80 -16.87
N ALA A 7 -17.43 34.58 -17.29
CA ALA A 7 -16.41 33.88 -16.50
C ALA A 7 -16.08 34.55 -15.13
N GLN A 8 -16.62 35.75 -14.91
CA GLN A 8 -16.52 36.56 -13.69
C GLN A 8 -17.62 36.21 -12.67
N ASP A 9 -18.74 35.63 -13.14
CA ASP A 9 -19.87 35.19 -12.31
C ASP A 9 -19.65 33.78 -11.72
N LEU A 10 -18.64 33.06 -12.22
CA LEU A 10 -18.17 31.81 -11.66
C LEU A 10 -17.12 32.14 -10.60
N GLY A 11 -17.55 32.17 -9.34
CA GLY A 11 -16.70 32.45 -8.18
C GLY A 11 -15.36 31.69 -8.18
N ALA A 12 -14.40 32.23 -7.44
CA ALA A 12 -13.00 31.80 -7.43
C ALA A 12 -12.84 30.26 -7.50
N ARG A 13 -12.25 29.78 -8.59
CA ARG A 13 -11.95 28.35 -8.76
C ARG A 13 -11.03 27.89 -7.64
N PRO A 14 -11.33 26.78 -6.93
CA PRO A 14 -10.39 26.17 -6.00
C PRO A 14 -9.15 25.75 -6.78
N SER A 15 -8.02 26.41 -6.53
CA SER A 15 -6.75 25.95 -7.08
C SER A 15 -6.38 24.63 -6.38
N LEU A 16 -6.32 23.54 -7.13
CA LEU A 16 -5.73 22.28 -6.69
C LEU A 16 -4.22 22.47 -6.58
N ARG A 17 -3.78 23.08 -5.48
CA ARG A 17 -2.39 22.92 -5.04
C ARG A 17 -2.25 21.49 -4.55
N SER A 18 -1.54 20.68 -5.34
CA SER A 18 -0.91 19.43 -4.93
C SER A 18 -0.25 19.63 -3.56
N GLY A 19 -0.93 19.19 -2.51
CA GLY A 19 -0.39 19.09 -1.17
C GLY A 19 0.52 17.88 -1.10
N ARG A 20 1.67 17.93 -1.78
CA ARG A 20 2.78 17.03 -1.46
C ARG A 20 3.19 17.41 -0.03
N ARG A 21 2.58 16.74 0.97
CA ARG A 21 3.04 16.77 2.35
C ARG A 21 4.43 16.16 2.35
N VAL A 22 5.44 17.02 2.15
CA VAL A 22 6.71 16.82 2.83
C VAL A 22 6.32 16.68 4.30
N VAL A 23 6.59 15.53 4.89
CA VAL A 23 6.52 15.36 6.34
C VAL A 23 7.59 16.27 6.91
N SER A 24 7.25 17.55 7.06
CA SER A 24 8.08 18.51 7.75
C SER A 24 7.98 18.14 9.23
N ASP A 25 9.11 17.88 9.86
CA ASP A 25 9.22 17.72 11.31
C ASP A 25 8.48 18.88 12.01
N GLN A 26 7.29 18.58 12.54
CA GLN A 26 6.46 19.52 13.28
C GLN A 26 6.87 19.62 14.75
N SER A 27 7.93 18.92 15.19
CA SER A 27 8.39 18.95 16.58
C SER A 27 8.69 20.37 17.06
N GLY A 28 9.19 21.25 16.17
CA GLY A 28 9.44 22.66 16.47
C GLY A 28 8.17 23.51 16.66
N GLN A 29 7.11 23.25 15.89
CA GLN A 29 5.83 23.97 16.01
C GLN A 29 5.01 23.49 17.22
N ILE A 30 5.06 22.19 17.52
CA ILE A 30 4.46 21.59 18.72
C ILE A 30 5.14 22.13 19.99
N LYS A 31 6.47 22.30 19.98
CA LYS A 31 7.23 22.92 21.09
C LYS A 31 6.78 24.36 21.37
N ALA A 32 6.53 25.17 20.34
CA ALA A 32 6.11 26.56 20.50
C ALA A 32 4.68 26.70 21.05
N GLN A 33 3.73 25.91 20.53
CA GLN A 33 2.35 25.90 21.03
C GLN A 33 2.24 25.27 22.43
N GLY A 34 3.04 24.23 22.71
CA GLY A 34 3.16 23.62 24.03
C GLY A 34 3.68 24.60 25.09
N LEU A 35 4.64 25.47 24.75
CA LEU A 35 5.17 26.51 25.64
C LEU A 35 4.15 27.62 25.93
N GLN A 36 3.32 28.01 24.95
CA GLN A 36 2.28 29.01 25.16
C GLN A 36 1.17 28.50 26.08
N ASN A 37 0.72 27.26 25.88
CA ASN A 37 -0.26 26.62 26.76
C ASN A 37 0.31 26.43 28.17
N LEU A 38 1.60 26.07 28.29
CA LEU A 38 2.32 26.02 29.57
C LEU A 38 2.22 27.36 30.33
N ALA A 39 2.46 28.49 29.65
CA ALA A 39 2.46 29.80 30.30
C ALA A 39 1.09 30.18 30.89
N GLN A 40 0.00 29.84 30.19
CA GLN A 40 -1.36 30.09 30.68
C GLN A 40 -1.74 29.15 31.84
N THR A 41 -1.51 27.84 31.72
CA THR A 41 -1.84 26.87 32.78
C THR A 41 -1.01 27.08 34.06
N VAL A 42 0.26 27.47 33.91
CA VAL A 42 1.10 27.85 35.06
C VAL A 42 0.58 29.13 35.73
N SER A 43 0.06 30.10 34.97
CA SER A 43 -0.48 31.34 35.52
C SER A 43 -1.71 31.10 36.40
N ASP A 44 -2.67 30.28 35.94
CA ASP A 44 -3.91 30.00 36.66
C ASP A 44 -3.67 29.19 37.95
N ILE A 45 -2.72 28.24 37.91
CA ILE A 45 -2.34 27.43 39.08
C ILE A 45 -1.45 28.24 40.05
N ALA A 46 -0.66 29.18 39.54
CA ALA A 46 0.17 30.07 40.35
C ALA A 46 -0.67 31.03 41.21
N GLU A 47 -1.90 31.38 40.86
CA GLU A 47 -2.76 32.23 41.72
C GLU A 47 -3.08 31.56 43.07
N GLY A 48 -3.04 30.23 43.16
CA GLY A 48 -3.23 29.46 44.40
C GLY A 48 -1.96 29.21 45.23
N MET A 49 -0.76 29.45 44.69
CA MET A 49 0.52 29.20 45.37
C MET A 49 1.01 30.42 46.15
N ARG A 50 1.29 30.24 47.45
CA ARG A 50 1.61 31.34 48.39
C ARG A 50 3.03 31.90 48.26
N ALA A 51 3.99 31.20 47.63
CA ALA A 51 5.37 31.66 47.49
C ALA A 51 5.87 31.68 46.03
N ARG A 52 6.76 32.64 45.70
CA ARG A 52 7.43 32.70 44.38
C ARG A 52 8.32 31.49 44.10
N GLU A 53 8.93 30.92 45.14
CA GLU A 53 9.77 29.72 45.02
C GLU A 53 8.95 28.51 44.58
N ASP A 54 7.76 28.30 45.16
CA ASP A 54 6.86 27.20 44.79
C ASP A 54 6.39 27.30 43.33
N LYS A 55 6.10 28.52 42.86
CA LYS A 55 5.72 28.78 41.46
C LYS A 55 6.85 28.42 40.49
N LEU A 56 8.08 28.83 40.81
CA LEU A 56 9.25 28.54 39.98
C LEU A 56 9.55 27.04 39.95
N THR A 57 9.47 26.37 41.10
CA THR A 57 9.66 24.91 41.19
C THR A 57 8.59 24.14 40.42
N TYR A 58 7.32 24.55 40.51
CA TYR A 58 6.23 23.98 39.73
C TYR A 58 6.45 24.16 38.23
N ALA A 59 6.76 25.38 37.79
CA ALA A 59 7.02 25.68 36.38
C ALA A 59 8.21 24.87 35.83
N SER A 60 9.29 24.75 36.61
CA SER A 60 10.45 23.93 36.26
C SER A 60 10.11 22.44 36.16
N ALA A 61 9.33 21.91 37.12
CA ALA A 61 8.84 20.54 37.08
C ALA A 61 7.95 20.28 35.86
N LYS A 62 7.05 21.22 35.54
CA LYS A 62 6.16 21.14 34.37
C LYS A 62 6.94 21.19 33.06
N SER A 63 7.89 22.10 32.93
CA SER A 63 8.76 22.18 31.74
C SER A 63 9.57 20.91 31.54
N GLY A 64 10.12 20.35 32.63
CA GLY A 64 10.84 19.08 32.60
C GLY A 64 9.95 17.91 32.17
N PHE A 65 8.73 17.83 32.73
CA PHE A 65 7.74 16.82 32.36
C PHE A 65 7.34 16.93 30.88
N LEU A 66 7.04 18.13 30.37
CA LEU A 66 6.68 18.31 28.96
C LEU A 66 7.81 17.92 28.02
N THR A 67 9.07 18.19 28.40
CA THR A 67 10.23 17.77 27.61
C THR A 67 10.32 16.24 27.57
N ALA A 68 10.16 15.59 28.72
CA ALA A 68 10.17 14.13 28.81
C ALA A 68 8.96 13.48 28.12
N ASP A 69 7.77 14.10 28.11
CA ASP A 69 6.61 13.64 27.34
C ASP A 69 6.91 13.68 25.82
N LEU A 70 7.52 14.77 25.34
CA LEU A 70 7.94 14.85 23.94
C LEU A 70 8.97 13.79 23.58
N ASP A 71 9.93 13.50 24.47
CA ASP A 71 10.89 12.42 24.26
C ASP A 71 10.23 11.03 24.35
N ALA A 72 9.24 10.84 25.21
CA ALA A 72 8.49 9.60 25.29
C ALA A 72 7.71 9.30 24.00
N ARG A 73 7.20 10.34 23.33
CA ARG A 73 6.50 10.20 22.03
C ARG A 73 7.40 9.71 20.89
N LYS A 74 8.73 9.84 21.02
CA LYS A 74 9.69 9.28 20.06
C LYS A 74 9.74 7.76 20.05
N VAL A 75 9.01 7.07 20.94
CA VAL A 75 8.85 5.60 20.86
C VAL A 75 8.36 5.11 19.49
N VAL A 76 7.63 5.97 18.76
CA VAL A 76 7.15 5.71 17.39
C VAL A 76 8.30 5.68 16.36
N GLU A 77 9.40 6.37 16.62
CA GLU A 77 10.58 6.43 15.76
C GLU A 77 11.64 5.38 16.15
N GLU A 78 11.74 5.07 17.44
CA GLU A 78 12.79 4.22 18.01
C GLU A 78 12.46 2.73 18.01
N ASN A 79 11.19 2.35 17.89
CA ASN A 79 10.73 0.98 18.05
C ASN A 79 9.83 0.54 16.90
N ASP A 80 10.17 -0.57 16.25
CA ASP A 80 9.36 -1.13 15.17
C ASP A 80 8.14 -1.93 15.68
N GLU A 81 8.16 -2.38 16.94
CA GLU A 81 7.08 -3.13 17.59
C GLU A 81 5.94 -2.18 17.99
N TYR A 82 5.07 -1.88 17.03
CA TYR A 82 3.96 -0.95 17.21
C TYR A 82 2.92 -1.41 18.22
N GLU A 83 2.82 -2.72 18.48
CA GLU A 83 1.95 -3.28 19.52
C GLU A 83 2.34 -2.79 20.92
N LEU A 84 3.62 -2.49 21.15
CA LEU A 84 4.15 -2.07 22.44
C LEU A 84 4.27 -0.55 22.61
N TRP A 85 3.92 0.25 21.59
CA TRP A 85 4.09 1.70 21.65
C TRP A 85 3.31 2.36 22.78
N GLU A 86 2.05 1.95 23.02
CA GLU A 86 1.24 2.50 24.11
C GLU A 86 1.85 2.18 25.48
N GLU A 87 2.26 0.94 25.69
CA GLU A 87 2.85 0.48 26.96
C GLU A 87 4.16 1.23 27.25
N LYS A 88 5.08 1.25 26.30
CA LYS A 88 6.37 1.95 26.42
C LYS A 88 6.20 3.46 26.61
N TYR A 89 5.22 4.08 25.94
CA TYR A 89 4.87 5.49 26.18
C TYR A 89 4.39 5.73 27.61
N ARG A 90 3.40 4.94 28.07
CA ARG A 90 2.86 5.07 29.43
C ARG A 90 3.93 4.88 30.50
N GLU A 91 4.84 3.93 30.31
CA GLU A 91 5.96 3.69 31.22
C GLU A 91 6.91 4.90 31.27
N LYS A 92 7.41 5.38 30.13
CA LYS A 92 8.31 6.54 30.04
C LYS A 92 7.67 7.79 30.68
N VAL A 93 6.39 8.05 30.43
CA VAL A 93 5.70 9.23 30.95
C VAL A 93 5.37 9.11 32.43
N LYS A 94 5.07 7.91 32.94
CA LYS A 94 4.91 7.66 34.38
C LYS A 94 6.20 7.97 35.15
N VAL A 95 7.34 7.47 34.66
CA VAL A 95 8.66 7.74 35.24
C VAL A 95 8.96 9.25 35.21
N ALA A 96 8.65 9.93 34.11
CA ALA A 96 8.82 11.38 33.99
C ALA A 96 7.94 12.16 34.97
N LEU A 97 6.69 11.73 35.16
CA LEU A 97 5.76 12.34 36.11
C LEU A 97 6.26 12.19 37.54
N GLU A 98 6.68 10.99 37.94
CA GLU A 98 7.26 10.72 39.26
C GLU A 98 8.51 11.56 39.51
N ALA A 99 9.44 11.63 38.55
CA ALA A 99 10.63 12.47 38.63
C ALA A 99 10.27 13.96 38.77
N ALA A 100 9.30 14.46 38.03
CA ALA A 100 8.84 15.85 38.14
C ALA A 100 8.19 16.14 39.51
N MET A 101 7.39 15.20 40.04
CA MET A 101 6.76 15.34 41.35
C MET A 101 7.76 15.41 42.50
N THR A 102 8.92 14.73 42.41
CA THR A 102 9.96 14.81 43.46
C THR A 102 10.52 16.22 43.68
N LYS A 103 10.44 17.07 42.65
CA LYS A 103 10.90 18.47 42.73
C LYS A 103 9.92 19.33 43.53
N ILE A 104 8.65 18.93 43.63
CA ILE A 104 7.58 19.70 44.27
C ILE A 104 7.52 19.33 45.77
N LYS A 105 7.90 20.28 46.63
CA LYS A 105 7.98 20.06 48.09
C LYS A 105 6.59 19.77 48.68
N SER A 106 5.60 20.59 48.37
CA SER A 106 4.23 20.50 48.92
C SER A 106 3.47 19.26 48.44
N LYS A 107 2.76 18.59 49.36
CA LYS A 107 1.91 17.43 49.05
C LYS A 107 0.64 17.84 48.28
N SER A 108 0.07 19.02 48.57
CA SER A 108 -1.08 19.53 47.81
C SER A 108 -0.71 19.81 46.36
N ASP A 109 0.46 20.41 46.15
CA ASP A 109 0.88 20.87 44.83
C ASP A 109 1.36 19.70 43.97
N ARG A 110 1.92 18.65 44.59
CA ARG A 110 2.16 17.36 43.92
C ARG A 110 0.87 16.75 43.36
N LYS A 111 -0.20 16.75 44.17
CA LYS A 111 -1.50 16.22 43.73
C LYS A 111 -2.13 17.09 42.63
N LEU A 112 -2.01 18.40 42.74
CA LEU A 112 -2.46 19.33 41.70
C LEU A 112 -1.70 19.11 40.39
N PHE A 113 -0.37 18.97 40.47
CA PHE A 113 0.49 18.66 39.33
C PHE A 113 0.12 17.33 38.68
N GLU A 114 -0.11 16.28 39.46
CA GLU A 114 -0.56 14.99 38.96
C GLU A 114 -1.89 15.11 38.20
N MET A 115 -2.89 15.78 38.79
CA MET A 115 -4.20 15.98 38.16
C MET A 115 -4.12 16.79 36.87
N ASP A 116 -3.31 17.86 36.86
CA ASP A 116 -3.09 18.72 35.68
C ASP A 116 -2.44 17.93 34.53
N ASN A 117 -1.47 17.08 34.83
CA ASN A 117 -0.77 16.31 33.80
C ASN A 117 -1.53 15.08 33.35
N ARG A 118 -2.45 14.52 34.14
CA ARG A 118 -3.24 13.34 33.76
C ARG A 118 -3.93 13.50 32.41
N LEU A 119 -4.51 14.67 32.13
CA LEU A 119 -5.16 14.95 30.84
C LEU A 119 -4.15 14.95 29.67
N ALA A 120 -2.94 15.48 29.89
CA ALA A 120 -1.89 15.49 28.87
C ALA A 120 -1.42 14.07 28.55
N ILE A 121 -1.26 13.22 29.57
CA ILE A 121 -0.87 11.80 29.43
C ILE A 121 -1.94 11.03 28.64
N GLU A 122 -3.22 11.22 28.96
CA GLU A 122 -4.31 10.56 28.23
C GLU A 122 -4.37 11.02 26.76
N ARG A 123 -4.17 12.32 26.49
CA ARG A 123 -4.07 12.83 25.11
C ARG A 123 -2.90 12.22 24.35
N GLY A 124 -1.70 12.20 24.94
CA GLY A 124 -0.54 11.59 24.32
C GLY A 124 -0.73 10.08 24.10
N THR A 125 -1.37 9.38 25.04
CA THR A 125 -1.73 7.96 24.88
C THR A 125 -2.64 7.76 23.67
N LEU A 126 -3.66 8.60 23.49
CA LEU A 126 -4.56 8.52 22.33
C LEU A 126 -3.83 8.79 21.01
N GLU A 127 -2.90 9.74 20.99
CA GLU A 127 -2.07 10.02 19.82
C GLU A 127 -1.18 8.82 19.45
N ILE A 128 -0.53 8.21 20.45
CA ILE A 128 0.31 7.02 20.25
C ILE A 128 -0.53 5.82 19.79
N ARG A 129 -1.71 5.62 20.38
CA ARG A 129 -2.64 4.57 19.92
C ARG A 129 -3.11 4.78 18.49
N ALA A 130 -3.40 6.02 18.11
CA ALA A 130 -3.76 6.35 16.73
C ALA A 130 -2.59 6.13 15.76
N ALA A 131 -1.35 6.42 16.19
CA ALA A 131 -0.16 6.11 15.41
C ALA A 131 0.05 4.60 15.26
N ALA A 132 -0.06 3.84 16.34
CA ALA A 132 0.05 2.37 16.34
C ALA A 132 -0.97 1.73 15.40
N ARG A 133 -2.23 2.19 15.44
CA ARG A 133 -3.29 1.71 14.54
C ARG A 133 -2.99 1.99 13.07
N ARG A 134 -2.41 3.16 12.75
CA ARG A 134 -1.98 3.45 11.36
C ARG A 134 -0.89 2.48 10.92
N ARG A 135 0.09 2.21 11.79
CA ARG A 135 1.17 1.27 11.52
C ARG A 135 0.65 -0.17 11.36
N GLU A 136 -0.31 -0.59 12.17
CA GLU A 136 -1.01 -1.86 12.05
C GLU A 136 -1.68 -2.00 10.68
N ILE A 137 -2.43 -0.98 10.25
CA ILE A 137 -3.09 -0.96 8.93
C ILE A 137 -2.06 -1.06 7.81
N ASP A 138 -0.96 -0.29 7.88
CA ASP A 138 0.11 -0.35 6.88
C ASP A 138 0.75 -1.74 6.80
N HIS A 139 0.98 -2.38 7.95
CA HIS A 139 1.50 -3.75 8.01
C HIS A 139 0.52 -4.75 7.40
N LYS A 140 -0.77 -4.67 7.74
CA LYS A 140 -1.81 -5.53 7.15
C LYS A 140 -1.96 -5.31 5.64
N ARG A 141 -1.81 -4.08 5.15
CA ARG A 141 -1.77 -3.78 3.71
C ARG A 141 -0.60 -4.44 3.01
N ALA A 142 0.59 -4.36 3.61
CA ALA A 142 1.78 -5.02 3.07
C ALA A 142 1.63 -6.55 3.02
N ASN A 143 1.03 -7.14 4.06
CA ASN A 143 0.73 -8.57 4.07
C ASN A 143 -0.28 -8.94 2.97
N LEU A 144 -1.35 -8.16 2.80
CA LEU A 144 -2.31 -8.37 1.72
C LEU A 144 -1.61 -8.31 0.34
N ASP A 145 -0.71 -7.36 0.12
CA ASP A 145 0.07 -7.26 -1.12
C ASP A 145 0.91 -8.53 -1.37
N SER A 146 1.59 -9.04 -0.33
CA SER A 146 2.37 -10.28 -0.39
C SER A 146 1.50 -11.51 -0.66
N ASP A 147 0.33 -11.59 -0.04
CA ASP A 147 -0.62 -12.69 -0.23
C ASP A 147 -1.17 -12.70 -1.65
N LEU A 148 -1.49 -11.52 -2.20
CA LEU A 148 -1.93 -11.38 -3.59
C LEU A 148 -0.81 -11.74 -4.57
N GLU A 149 0.43 -11.31 -4.34
CA GLU A 149 1.55 -11.71 -5.20
C GLU A 149 1.74 -13.24 -5.21
N THR A 150 1.65 -13.87 -4.04
CA THR A 150 1.72 -15.33 -3.89
C THR A 150 0.55 -16.02 -4.60
N ALA A 151 -0.67 -15.52 -4.41
CA ALA A 151 -1.86 -16.04 -5.08
C ALA A 151 -1.74 -15.94 -6.60
N ARG A 152 -1.21 -14.83 -7.12
CA ARG A 152 -0.94 -14.66 -8.55
C ARG A 152 0.04 -15.72 -9.06
N GLY A 153 1.16 -15.94 -8.36
CA GLY A 153 2.13 -16.99 -8.72
C GLY A 153 1.49 -18.38 -8.79
N ASN A 154 0.70 -18.72 -7.77
CA ASN A 154 -0.02 -20.00 -7.70
C ASN A 154 -1.05 -20.15 -8.83
N ALA A 155 -1.82 -19.09 -9.12
CA ALA A 155 -2.83 -19.08 -10.18
C ALA A 155 -2.22 -19.32 -11.57
N LEU A 156 -1.02 -18.80 -11.83
CA LEU A 156 -0.32 -18.95 -13.11
C LEU A 156 0.28 -20.35 -13.29
N ALA A 157 0.67 -21.02 -12.20
CA ALA A 157 1.21 -22.39 -12.24
C ALA A 157 0.10 -23.47 -12.22
N ALA A 158 -1.11 -23.11 -11.80
CA ALA A 158 -2.22 -24.04 -11.62
C ALA A 158 -2.96 -24.38 -12.93
N ASP A 159 -3.69 -25.50 -12.91
CA ASP A 159 -4.68 -25.85 -13.94
C ASP A 159 -5.90 -24.91 -13.91
N PRO A 160 -6.77 -24.90 -14.95
CA PRO A 160 -7.88 -23.96 -15.03
C PRO A 160 -8.89 -24.00 -13.88
N GLY A 161 -9.13 -25.17 -13.29
CA GLY A 161 -10.06 -25.33 -12.16
C GLY A 161 -9.47 -24.69 -10.91
N THR A 162 -8.29 -25.16 -10.51
CA THR A 162 -7.55 -24.64 -9.35
C THR A 162 -7.26 -23.14 -9.47
N ARG A 163 -7.00 -22.63 -10.68
CA ARG A 163 -6.82 -21.19 -10.92
C ARG A 163 -8.05 -20.37 -10.55
N SER A 164 -9.24 -20.88 -10.86
CA SER A 164 -10.51 -20.20 -10.54
C SER A 164 -10.74 -20.13 -9.04
N ASP A 165 -10.35 -21.18 -8.30
CA ASP A 165 -10.42 -21.21 -6.84
C ASP A 165 -9.42 -20.23 -6.21
N VAL A 166 -8.18 -20.17 -6.72
CA VAL A 166 -7.18 -19.19 -6.26
C VAL A 166 -7.64 -17.75 -6.53
N LEU A 167 -8.26 -17.50 -7.69
CA LEU A 167 -8.88 -16.21 -8.00
C LEU A 167 -9.99 -15.86 -6.99
N GLY A 168 -10.91 -16.80 -6.71
CA GLY A 168 -11.98 -16.60 -5.74
C GLY A 168 -11.43 -16.25 -4.36
N ASN A 169 -10.50 -17.06 -3.84
CA ASN A 169 -9.88 -16.83 -2.54
C ASN A 169 -9.14 -15.48 -2.46
N ALA A 170 -8.45 -15.06 -3.52
CA ALA A 170 -7.79 -13.76 -3.56
C ALA A 170 -8.78 -12.59 -3.52
N LEU A 171 -9.92 -12.70 -4.21
CA LEU A 171 -10.98 -11.71 -4.18
C LEU A 171 -11.67 -11.65 -2.81
N ASP A 172 -11.88 -12.81 -2.17
CA ASP A 172 -12.42 -12.88 -0.80
C ASP A 172 -11.46 -12.26 0.23
N ASN A 173 -10.15 -12.43 0.05
CA ASN A 173 -9.15 -11.75 0.87
C ASN A 173 -9.20 -10.22 0.70
N ILE A 174 -9.36 -9.73 -0.53
CA ILE A 174 -9.53 -8.29 -0.80
C ILE A 174 -10.80 -7.76 -0.13
N GLU A 175 -11.92 -8.50 -0.24
CA GLU A 175 -13.19 -8.10 0.37
C GLU A 175 -13.13 -8.14 1.90
N SER A 176 -12.41 -9.11 2.47
CA SER A 176 -12.16 -9.18 3.92
C SER A 176 -11.33 -7.99 4.40
N ALA A 177 -10.27 -7.63 3.66
CA ALA A 177 -9.46 -6.46 3.97
C ALA A 177 -10.25 -5.14 3.87
N ARG A 178 -11.19 -5.06 2.92
CA ARG A 178 -12.14 -3.96 2.80
C ARG A 178 -13.08 -3.91 4.01
N ALA A 179 -13.67 -5.04 4.38
CA ALA A 179 -14.61 -5.14 5.51
C ALA A 179 -13.95 -4.76 6.85
N GLU A 180 -12.67 -5.07 7.03
CA GLU A 180 -11.89 -4.67 8.20
C GLU A 180 -11.45 -3.19 8.19
N GLY A 181 -11.70 -2.47 7.08
CA GLY A 181 -11.27 -1.07 6.91
C GLY A 181 -9.77 -0.92 6.69
N ILE A 182 -9.08 -1.99 6.30
CA ILE A 182 -7.66 -1.96 5.94
C ILE A 182 -7.48 -1.20 4.62
N ILE A 183 -8.35 -1.45 3.64
CA ILE A 183 -8.37 -0.75 2.35
C ILE A 183 -9.73 -0.06 2.12
N SER A 184 -9.75 0.95 1.24
CA SER A 184 -11.00 1.63 0.88
C SER A 184 -11.84 0.80 -0.12
N ASP A 185 -13.12 1.16 -0.26
CA ASP A 185 -14.01 0.57 -1.28
C ASP A 185 -13.44 0.72 -2.70
N GLU A 186 -12.87 1.89 -3.00
CA GLU A 186 -12.27 2.20 -4.30
C GLU A 186 -11.01 1.36 -4.52
N ASP A 187 -10.14 1.27 -3.51
CA ASP A 187 -8.93 0.45 -3.57
C ASP A 187 -9.26 -1.03 -3.75
N ALA A 188 -10.26 -1.55 -3.04
CA ALA A 188 -10.70 -2.94 -3.15
C ALA A 188 -11.18 -3.26 -4.57
N ALA A 189 -12.02 -2.40 -5.13
CA ALA A 189 -12.51 -2.56 -6.50
C ALA A 189 -11.38 -2.45 -7.55
N GLN A 190 -10.43 -1.54 -7.36
CA GLN A 190 -9.27 -1.40 -8.23
C GLN A 190 -8.36 -2.63 -8.16
N ARG A 191 -8.01 -3.07 -6.94
CA ARG A 191 -7.14 -4.22 -6.69
C ARG A 191 -7.76 -5.51 -7.23
N GLY A 192 -9.05 -5.73 -6.99
CA GLY A 192 -9.77 -6.89 -7.52
C GLY A 192 -9.72 -6.97 -9.04
N ARG A 193 -10.04 -5.84 -9.73
CA ARG A 193 -9.93 -5.77 -11.19
C ARG A 193 -8.50 -6.00 -11.69
N ALA A 194 -7.53 -5.31 -11.11
CA ALA A 194 -6.12 -5.44 -11.51
C ALA A 194 -5.63 -6.88 -11.34
N PHE A 195 -5.92 -7.51 -10.20
CA PHE A 195 -5.56 -8.89 -9.93
C PHE A 195 -6.16 -9.86 -10.94
N THR A 196 -7.46 -9.72 -11.25
CA THR A 196 -8.10 -10.58 -12.26
C THR A 196 -7.49 -10.39 -13.64
N VAL A 197 -7.24 -9.14 -14.06
CA VAL A 197 -6.60 -8.86 -15.35
C VAL A 197 -5.21 -9.48 -15.42
N ASP A 198 -4.39 -9.31 -14.38
CA ASP A 198 -3.02 -9.82 -14.35
C ASP A 198 -2.95 -11.35 -14.41
N VAL A 199 -3.87 -12.05 -13.72
CA VAL A 199 -3.96 -13.51 -13.77
C VAL A 199 -4.45 -13.99 -15.13
N VAL A 200 -5.48 -13.35 -15.70
CA VAL A 200 -6.01 -13.72 -17.02
C VAL A 200 -4.95 -13.49 -18.10
N GLU A 201 -4.32 -12.31 -18.12
CA GLU A 201 -3.27 -11.99 -19.08
C GLU A 201 -2.07 -12.95 -18.93
N GLY A 202 -1.59 -13.15 -17.70
CA GLY A 202 -0.48 -14.07 -17.45
C GLY A 202 -0.80 -15.51 -17.86
N SER A 203 -2.01 -16.00 -17.58
CA SER A 203 -2.43 -17.35 -17.97
C SER A 203 -2.48 -17.53 -19.48
N LEU A 204 -2.86 -16.49 -20.24
CA LEU A 204 -2.87 -16.55 -21.69
C LEU A 204 -1.45 -16.61 -22.24
N VAL A 205 -0.51 -15.85 -21.68
CA VAL A 205 0.89 -15.84 -22.13
C VAL A 205 1.59 -17.18 -21.88
N THR A 206 1.19 -17.93 -20.86
CA THR A 206 1.77 -19.26 -20.59
C THR A 206 1.14 -20.39 -21.40
N MET A 207 -0.01 -20.16 -22.06
CA MET A 207 -0.64 -21.14 -22.94
C MET A 207 0.11 -21.28 -24.28
N ASP A 208 0.02 -22.47 -24.86
CA ASP A 208 0.41 -22.72 -26.25
C ASP A 208 -0.36 -21.80 -27.21
N PRO A 209 0.26 -21.36 -28.33
CA PRO A 209 -0.34 -20.39 -29.24
C PRO A 209 -1.74 -20.78 -29.76
N GLU A 210 -1.98 -22.06 -30.05
CA GLU A 210 -3.26 -22.54 -30.56
C GLU A 210 -4.37 -22.47 -29.49
N SER A 211 -4.10 -22.98 -28.28
CA SER A 211 -5.00 -22.87 -27.12
C SER A 211 -5.26 -21.41 -26.74
N ARG A 212 -4.24 -20.56 -26.82
CA ARG A 212 -4.35 -19.11 -26.57
C ARG A 212 -5.29 -18.43 -27.57
N ILE A 213 -5.19 -18.76 -28.86
CA ILE A 213 -6.12 -18.23 -29.89
C ILE A 213 -7.56 -18.64 -29.58
N ALA A 214 -7.78 -19.91 -29.21
CA ALA A 214 -9.11 -20.40 -28.85
C ALA A 214 -9.69 -19.63 -27.66
N ALA A 215 -8.91 -19.47 -26.59
CA ALA A 215 -9.32 -18.72 -25.39
C ALA A 215 -9.57 -17.22 -25.68
N LEU A 216 -8.77 -16.59 -26.55
CA LEU A 216 -8.95 -15.18 -26.94
C LEU A 216 -10.17 -14.94 -27.84
N LYS A 217 -10.61 -15.96 -28.59
CA LYS A 217 -11.78 -15.90 -29.48
C LYS A 217 -13.09 -16.30 -28.80
N ASP A 218 -13.03 -16.96 -27.64
CA ASP A 218 -14.21 -17.38 -26.89
C ASP A 218 -15.09 -16.17 -26.50
N PRO A 219 -16.34 -16.10 -26.99
CA PRO A 219 -17.25 -15.00 -26.69
C PRO A 219 -17.76 -14.96 -25.25
N GLN A 220 -17.58 -16.03 -24.47
CA GLN A 220 -17.95 -16.10 -23.05
C GLN A 220 -16.74 -16.26 -22.11
N GLY A 221 -15.53 -16.42 -22.66
CA GLY A 221 -14.32 -16.66 -21.88
C GLY A 221 -13.84 -15.45 -21.06
N GLN A 222 -13.00 -15.74 -20.05
CA GLN A 222 -12.41 -14.75 -19.13
C GLN A 222 -11.66 -13.64 -19.87
N ALA A 223 -10.97 -13.98 -20.98
CA ALA A 223 -10.25 -13.01 -21.81
C ALA A 223 -11.16 -11.90 -22.38
N LYS A 224 -12.42 -12.19 -22.68
CA LYS A 224 -13.36 -11.18 -23.19
C LYS A 224 -14.02 -10.36 -22.08
N GLN A 225 -14.23 -10.98 -20.91
CA GLN A 225 -14.86 -10.34 -19.76
C GLN A 225 -13.93 -9.33 -19.07
N PHE A 226 -12.63 -9.66 -18.96
CA PHE A 226 -11.70 -8.89 -18.13
C PHE A 226 -10.66 -8.09 -18.93
N LEU A 227 -10.30 -8.50 -20.15
CA LEU A 227 -9.30 -7.76 -20.94
C LEU A 227 -9.95 -6.69 -21.82
N HIS A 228 -9.28 -5.54 -21.90
CA HIS A 228 -9.60 -4.52 -22.90
C HIS A 228 -9.48 -5.06 -24.32
N ALA A 229 -10.35 -4.57 -25.21
CA ALA A 229 -10.43 -5.02 -26.59
C ALA A 229 -9.09 -4.90 -27.34
N ASP A 230 -8.35 -3.83 -27.10
CA ASP A 230 -7.05 -3.57 -27.74
C ASP A 230 -5.97 -4.54 -27.28
N VAL A 231 -5.91 -4.83 -25.97
CA VAL A 231 -4.97 -5.81 -25.39
C VAL A 231 -5.28 -7.19 -25.97
N ARG A 232 -6.55 -7.59 -25.96
CA ARG A 232 -7.01 -8.86 -26.53
C ARG A 232 -6.65 -8.98 -28.03
N ALA A 233 -6.89 -7.93 -28.81
CA ALA A 233 -6.56 -7.91 -30.24
C ALA A 233 -5.05 -8.01 -30.49
N LYS A 234 -4.23 -7.34 -29.67
CA LYS A 234 -2.77 -7.42 -29.75
C LYS A 234 -2.29 -8.83 -29.42
N MET A 235 -2.75 -9.42 -28.31
CA MET A 235 -2.41 -10.79 -27.92
C MET A 235 -2.82 -11.81 -28.98
N LEU A 236 -3.99 -11.62 -29.61
CA LEU A 236 -4.47 -12.50 -30.68
C LEU A 236 -3.54 -12.47 -31.89
N ARG A 237 -3.14 -11.28 -32.35
CA ARG A 237 -2.20 -11.15 -33.48
C ARG A 237 -0.86 -11.80 -33.17
N THR A 238 -0.34 -11.62 -31.96
CA THR A 238 0.90 -12.26 -31.53
C THR A 238 0.76 -13.78 -31.53
N ALA A 239 -0.32 -14.31 -30.96
CA ALA A 239 -0.59 -15.75 -30.92
C ALA A 239 -0.74 -16.35 -32.33
N GLU A 240 -1.42 -15.66 -33.25
CA GLU A 240 -1.57 -16.09 -34.65
C GLU A 240 -0.22 -16.14 -35.39
N LYS A 241 0.66 -15.15 -35.15
CA LYS A 241 2.02 -15.15 -35.70
C LYS A 241 2.87 -16.29 -35.12
N GLU A 242 2.83 -16.50 -33.82
CA GLU A 242 3.55 -17.60 -33.15
C GLU A 242 3.06 -18.96 -33.66
N ASN A 243 1.75 -19.17 -33.74
CA ASN A 243 1.17 -20.41 -34.26
C ASN A 243 1.59 -20.67 -35.72
N LYS A 244 1.55 -19.64 -36.57
CA LYS A 244 2.03 -19.73 -37.96
C LYS A 244 3.52 -20.13 -38.01
N ALA A 245 4.36 -19.50 -37.19
CA ALA A 245 5.78 -19.84 -37.12
C ALA A 245 6.03 -21.27 -36.64
N THR A 246 5.27 -21.75 -35.65
CA THR A 246 5.36 -23.13 -35.15
C THR A 246 4.95 -24.14 -36.22
N ARG A 247 3.86 -23.88 -36.96
CA ARG A 247 3.43 -24.73 -38.08
C ARG A 247 4.47 -24.79 -39.20
N ILE A 248 5.01 -23.64 -39.61
CA ILE A 248 6.08 -23.57 -40.63
C ILE A 248 7.32 -24.37 -40.22
N LYS A 249 7.72 -24.28 -38.94
CA LYS A 249 8.84 -25.08 -38.41
C LYS A 249 8.54 -26.58 -38.47
N ALA A 250 7.35 -27.00 -38.04
CA ALA A 250 6.93 -28.40 -38.08
C ALA A 250 6.88 -28.94 -39.53
N ASP A 251 6.31 -28.17 -40.46
CA ASP A 251 6.24 -28.52 -41.88
C ASP A 251 7.65 -28.63 -42.50
N SER A 252 8.55 -27.70 -42.15
CA SER A 252 9.94 -27.72 -42.61
C SER A 252 10.71 -28.92 -42.08
N GLN A 253 10.52 -29.29 -40.81
CA GLN A 253 11.12 -30.48 -40.20
C GLN A 253 10.58 -31.75 -40.85
N SER A 254 9.26 -31.87 -41.02
CA SER A 254 8.65 -33.01 -41.71
C SER A 254 9.16 -33.18 -43.15
N ALA A 255 9.34 -32.07 -43.88
CA ALA A 255 9.92 -32.10 -45.23
C ALA A 255 11.38 -32.57 -45.25
N VAL A 256 12.18 -32.16 -44.26
CA VAL A 256 13.57 -32.63 -44.08
C VAL A 256 13.60 -34.11 -43.74
N ASP A 257 12.81 -34.53 -42.75
CA ASP A 257 12.78 -35.92 -42.28
C ASP A 257 12.33 -36.87 -43.39
N GLY A 258 11.31 -36.48 -44.18
CA GLY A 258 10.86 -37.28 -45.32
C GLY A 258 11.89 -37.41 -46.45
N ILE A 259 12.81 -36.45 -46.62
CA ILE A 259 13.93 -36.56 -47.56
C ILE A 259 15.03 -37.43 -46.98
N MET A 260 15.38 -37.24 -45.70
CA MET A 260 16.41 -38.00 -45.01
C MET A 260 16.03 -39.48 -44.83
N GLU A 261 14.75 -39.80 -44.66
CA GLU A 261 14.23 -41.18 -44.59
C GLU A 261 14.35 -41.89 -45.94
N LYS A 262 14.06 -41.18 -47.04
CA LYS A 262 14.15 -41.74 -48.40
C LYS A 262 15.58 -41.78 -48.93
N ASN A 263 16.43 -40.84 -48.50
CA ASN A 263 17.80 -40.72 -48.98
C ASN A 263 18.71 -40.07 -47.91
N PRO A 264 19.30 -40.89 -47.00
CA PRO A 264 20.06 -40.38 -45.84
C PRO A 264 21.30 -39.55 -46.18
N GLU A 265 21.83 -39.69 -47.40
CA GLU A 265 23.01 -38.96 -47.87
C GLU A 265 22.66 -37.60 -48.52
N ASP A 266 21.39 -37.34 -48.86
CA ASP A 266 20.94 -36.12 -49.53
C ASP A 266 20.66 -34.96 -48.55
N ARG A 267 21.68 -34.62 -47.76
CA ARG A 267 21.63 -33.46 -46.84
C ARG A 267 21.44 -32.14 -47.59
N GLY A 268 21.87 -32.07 -48.85
CA GLY A 268 21.71 -30.88 -49.71
C GLY A 268 20.26 -30.63 -50.11
N GLY A 269 19.54 -31.68 -50.54
CA GLY A 269 18.11 -31.62 -50.86
C GLY A 269 17.26 -31.26 -49.64
N ALA A 270 17.58 -31.82 -48.48
CA ALA A 270 16.93 -31.49 -47.21
C ALA A 270 17.06 -30.00 -46.83
N LEU A 271 18.26 -29.42 -46.95
CA LEU A 271 18.49 -28.00 -46.67
C LEU A 271 17.76 -27.06 -47.64
N VAL A 272 17.63 -27.45 -48.91
CA VAL A 272 16.90 -26.66 -49.91
C VAL A 272 15.39 -26.72 -49.65
N ALA A 273 14.86 -27.89 -49.29
CA ALA A 273 13.44 -28.06 -48.96
C ALA A 273 13.04 -27.22 -47.73
N ALA A 274 13.84 -27.25 -46.65
CA ALA A 274 13.61 -26.42 -45.47
C ALA A 274 13.60 -24.91 -45.79
N ARG A 275 14.47 -24.45 -46.69
CA ARG A 275 14.54 -23.03 -47.07
C ARG A 275 13.37 -22.55 -47.94
N LYS A 276 12.75 -23.44 -48.72
CA LYS A 276 11.59 -23.10 -49.58
C LYS A 276 10.31 -22.83 -48.79
N ILE A 277 10.20 -23.35 -47.56
CA ILE A 277 9.03 -23.17 -46.68
C ILE A 277 9.18 -21.90 -45.79
N SER A 278 10.32 -21.21 -45.86
CA SER A 278 10.55 -19.93 -45.16
C SER A 278 9.65 -18.81 -45.72
N ASP A 279 8.55 -18.52 -45.03
CA ASP A 279 7.66 -17.39 -45.32
C ASP A 279 8.32 -16.03 -44.95
N PRO A 280 8.40 -15.04 -45.85
CA PRO A 280 8.97 -13.73 -45.57
C PRO A 280 8.24 -12.94 -44.48
N ASP A 281 6.95 -13.22 -44.20
CA ASP A 281 6.17 -12.55 -43.15
C ASP A 281 6.48 -13.04 -41.72
N VAL A 282 7.38 -14.02 -41.57
CA VAL A 282 7.79 -14.63 -40.30
C VAL A 282 9.17 -14.13 -39.85
N ARG A 283 9.82 -13.22 -40.61
CA ARG A 283 11.09 -12.56 -40.25
C ARG A 283 10.92 -11.29 -39.44
#